data_AF-A0AAD2D0D0-F1
#
_entry.id   AF-A0AAD2D0D0-F1
#
_cell.length_a   1.000
_cell.length_b   1.000
_cell.length_c   1.000
_cell.angle_alpha   90.00
_cell.angle_beta   90.00
_cell.angle_gamma   90.00
#
_symmetry.space_group_name_H-M   'P 1'
#
loop_
_entity.id
_entity.type
_entity.pdbx_description
1 polymer ?
#
loop_
_entity_poly.entity_id
_entity_poly.type
_entity_poly.pdbx_seq_one_letter_code
_entity_poly.pdbx_strand_id
1 'polypeptide(L)'
;MCLTFSVILHYDFYFITSDSEEQKELTSLVKLFDIAHYPLFFGIAILNFEGHPVALNVQASMKYPKRFQFVFIVSAFTISLMVITVSSLSYLAYGSEVEDLITLNLPHNDVTTLVRLLYSFGLLASFPLQLFPCLNIIENFKCHKRLPNCESYPVIKFLVSRTMIVIICGFISVSVPKFGVFLDFIGTLSGQYYASFSQ
;
A
#
# COMPACT_ATOMS: atom_id res chain seq x y z
N MET A 1 10.59 -1.64 -7.57
CA MET A 1 9.23 -1.15 -7.89
C MET A 1 9.02 -0.92 -9.38
N CYS A 2 9.76 -0.06 -10.08
CA CYS A 2 9.53 0.11 -11.53
C CYS A 2 9.66 -1.20 -12.33
N LEU A 3 10.69 -2.01 -12.04
CA LEU A 3 10.87 -3.33 -12.67
C LEU A 3 9.72 -4.31 -12.36
N THR A 4 9.18 -4.28 -11.13
CA THR A 4 8.07 -5.17 -10.74
C THR A 4 6.80 -4.79 -11.50
N PHE A 5 6.52 -3.49 -11.66
CA PHE A 5 5.40 -3.00 -12.47
C PHE A 5 5.55 -3.39 -13.95
N SER A 6 6.73 -3.20 -14.54
CA SER A 6 6.96 -3.57 -15.93
C SER A 6 6.80 -5.08 -16.18
N VAL A 7 7.25 -5.91 -15.23
CA VAL A 7 7.09 -7.37 -15.33
C VAL A 7 5.62 -7.76 -15.21
N ILE A 8 4.87 -7.20 -14.25
CA ILE A 8 3.43 -7.48 -14.10
C ILE A 8 2.70 -7.14 -15.40
N LEU A 9 2.89 -5.93 -15.93
CA LEU A 9 2.27 -5.52 -17.19
C LEU A 9 2.64 -6.43 -18.37
N HIS A 10 3.88 -6.91 -18.42
CA HIS A 10 4.31 -7.83 -19.47
C HIS A 10 3.62 -9.19 -19.38
N TYR A 11 3.53 -9.77 -18.19
CA TYR A 11 2.84 -11.05 -17.99
C TYR A 11 1.33 -10.93 -18.19
N ASP A 12 0.71 -9.85 -17.71
CA ASP A 12 -0.72 -9.60 -17.91
C ASP A 12 -1.04 -9.47 -19.41
N PHE A 13 -0.23 -8.72 -20.16
CA PHE A 13 -0.39 -8.59 -21.61
C PHE A 13 -0.14 -9.92 -22.35
N TYR A 14 0.86 -10.69 -21.93
CA TYR A 14 1.15 -12.01 -22.48
C TYR A 14 -0.06 -12.95 -22.29
N PHE A 15 -0.61 -12.99 -21.07
CA PHE A 15 -1.75 -13.83 -20.72
C PHE A 15 -3.00 -13.44 -21.53
N ILE A 16 -3.27 -12.14 -21.64
CA ILE A 16 -4.36 -11.59 -22.48
C ILE A 16 -4.20 -12.00 -23.95
N THR A 17 -2.97 -12.05 -24.46
CA THR A 17 -2.72 -12.36 -25.88
C THR A 17 -2.71 -13.87 -26.14
N SER A 18 -2.34 -14.69 -25.16
CA SER A 18 -2.29 -16.15 -25.31
C SER A 18 -3.65 -16.85 -25.25
N ASP A 19 -4.66 -16.22 -24.65
CA ASP A 19 -5.97 -16.83 -24.37
C ASP A 19 -7.07 -16.44 -25.40
N SER A 20 -6.65 -16.13 -26.63
CA SER A 20 -7.46 -15.40 -27.63
C SER A 20 -8.59 -16.20 -28.33
N GLU A 21 -8.86 -17.45 -27.97
CA GLU A 21 -9.90 -18.27 -28.63
C GLU A 21 -11.19 -18.47 -27.79
N GLU A 22 -11.20 -18.18 -26.49
CA GLU A 22 -12.40 -18.29 -25.62
C GLU A 22 -12.90 -16.95 -25.07
N GLN A 23 -12.42 -15.83 -25.64
CA GLN A 23 -12.82 -14.46 -25.26
C GLN A 23 -14.19 -14.02 -25.84
N LYS A 24 -14.92 -14.96 -26.46
CA LYS A 24 -16.17 -14.74 -27.20
C LYS A 24 -17.40 -14.60 -26.29
N GLU A 25 -17.20 -14.66 -24.97
CA GLU A 25 -18.06 -13.97 -24.02
C GLU A 25 -17.36 -12.74 -23.43
N LEU A 26 -17.37 -11.66 -24.21
CA LEU A 26 -17.63 -10.29 -23.76
C LEU A 26 -18.99 -10.18 -22.99
N THR A 27 -19.49 -11.28 -22.41
CA THR A 27 -20.87 -11.58 -22.06
C THR A 27 -20.98 -11.97 -20.57
N SER A 28 -20.07 -11.46 -19.75
CA SER A 28 -20.47 -10.89 -18.46
C SER A 28 -19.72 -9.58 -18.22
N LEU A 29 -19.60 -8.77 -19.29
CA LEU A 29 -19.00 -7.42 -19.39
C LEU A 29 -19.21 -6.48 -18.19
N VAL A 30 -20.20 -6.81 -17.38
CA VAL A 30 -20.79 -6.02 -16.34
C VAL A 30 -21.49 -7.03 -15.40
N LYS A 31 -20.76 -7.82 -14.61
CA LYS A 31 -21.17 -7.91 -13.19
C LYS A 31 -20.74 -6.61 -12.50
N LEU A 32 -21.05 -5.47 -13.14
CA LEU A 32 -20.87 -4.16 -12.55
C LEU A 32 -21.79 -4.14 -11.35
N PHE A 33 -21.21 -3.70 -10.25
CA PHE A 33 -21.99 -3.13 -9.16
C PHE A 33 -22.82 -4.16 -8.40
N ASP A 34 -22.16 -5.23 -7.94
CA ASP A 34 -22.56 -5.70 -6.63
C ASP A 34 -22.21 -4.58 -5.63
N ILE A 35 -23.23 -3.80 -5.27
CA ILE A 35 -23.15 -2.70 -4.31
C ILE A 35 -22.51 -3.18 -2.99
N ALA A 36 -22.60 -4.48 -2.69
CA ALA A 36 -21.96 -5.08 -1.52
C ALA A 36 -20.43 -4.93 -1.51
N HIS A 37 -19.78 -4.80 -2.67
CA HIS A 37 -18.32 -4.67 -2.80
C HIS A 37 -17.84 -3.22 -2.94
N TYR A 38 -18.76 -2.25 -3.03
CA TYR A 38 -18.40 -0.84 -3.06
C TYR A 38 -17.65 -0.36 -1.83
N PRO A 39 -18.05 -0.73 -0.59
CA PRO A 39 -17.29 -0.32 0.59
C PRO A 39 -15.82 -0.73 0.47
N LEU A 40 -15.58 -2.00 0.11
CA LEU A 40 -14.24 -2.55 -0.07
C LEU A 40 -13.42 -1.78 -1.12
N PHE A 41 -14.04 -1.47 -2.27
CA PHE A 41 -13.38 -0.66 -3.30
C PHE A 41 -13.03 0.75 -2.78
N PHE A 42 -14.00 1.43 -2.16
CA PHE A 42 -13.80 2.80 -1.70
C PHE A 42 -12.79 2.90 -0.56
N GLY A 43 -12.76 1.97 0.40
CA GLY A 43 -11.75 1.99 1.46
C GLY A 43 -10.35 1.76 0.92
N ILE A 44 -10.15 0.81 0.01
CA ILE A 44 -8.86 0.59 -0.66
C ILE A 44 -8.48 1.81 -1.50
N ALA A 45 -9.43 2.43 -2.20
CA ALA A 45 -9.19 3.64 -2.99
C ALA A 45 -8.78 4.83 -2.10
N ILE A 46 -9.45 5.05 -0.97
CA ILE A 46 -9.09 6.08 0.01
C ILE A 46 -7.67 5.83 0.54
N LEU A 47 -7.36 4.57 0.88
CA LEU A 47 -6.03 4.19 1.37
C LEU A 47 -4.93 4.49 0.35
N ASN A 48 -5.17 4.27 -0.95
CA ASN A 48 -4.18 4.54 -2.01
C ASN A 48 -3.79 6.03 -2.11
N PHE A 49 -4.71 6.93 -1.77
CA PHE A 49 -4.48 8.38 -1.79
C PHE A 49 -4.14 8.95 -0.42
N GLU A 50 -4.02 8.11 0.60
CA GLU A 50 -3.53 8.51 1.91
C GLU A 50 -2.00 8.66 1.89
N GLY A 51 -1.50 9.88 2.11
CA GLY A 51 -0.04 10.16 2.06
C GLY A 51 0.44 11.22 3.06
N HIS A 52 -0.42 11.66 3.98
CA HIS A 52 -0.14 12.81 4.85
C HIS A 52 1.11 12.68 5.74
N PRO A 53 1.42 11.54 6.40
CA PRO A 53 2.55 11.50 7.34
C PRO A 53 3.91 11.67 6.65
N VAL A 54 4.01 11.36 5.36
CA VAL A 54 5.24 11.53 4.57
C VAL A 54 5.25 12.87 3.83
N ALA A 55 4.08 13.38 3.43
CA ALA A 55 3.94 14.66 2.73
C ALA A 55 4.62 15.83 3.46
N LEU A 56 4.44 15.95 4.79
CA LEU A 56 5.07 17.01 5.58
C LEU A 56 6.60 16.88 5.62
N ASN A 57 7.12 15.66 5.77
CA ASN A 57 8.56 15.40 5.75
C ASN A 57 9.17 15.69 4.38
N VAL A 58 8.46 15.34 3.30
CA VAL A 58 8.85 15.65 1.93
C VAL A 58 8.85 17.16 1.72
N GLN A 59 7.79 17.87 2.09
CA GLN A 59 7.70 19.32 1.97
C GLN A 59 8.82 20.03 2.74
N ALA A 60 9.13 19.59 3.97
CA ALA A 60 10.22 20.11 4.77
C ALA A 60 11.60 19.86 4.14
N SER A 61 11.75 18.78 3.38
CA SER A 61 13.00 18.41 2.69
C SER A 61 13.14 19.03 1.29
N MET A 62 12.11 19.70 0.77
CA MET A 62 12.15 20.32 -0.57
C MET A 62 13.00 21.58 -0.59
N LYS A 63 13.86 21.71 -1.60
CA LYS A 63 14.58 22.96 -1.91
C LYS A 63 13.64 24.15 -2.14
N TYR A 64 12.44 23.90 -2.67
CA TYR A 64 11.40 24.90 -2.96
C TYR A 64 10.03 24.46 -2.41
N PRO A 65 9.74 24.65 -1.11
CA PRO A 65 8.52 24.15 -0.48
C PRO A 65 7.23 24.79 -1.03
N LYS A 66 7.32 26.00 -1.62
CA LYS A 66 6.18 26.68 -2.26
C LYS A 66 5.63 25.95 -3.50
N ARG A 67 6.42 25.05 -4.10
CA ARG A 67 5.99 24.23 -5.26
C ARG A 67 5.42 22.87 -4.85
N PHE A 68 5.33 22.57 -3.56
CA PHE A 68 4.89 21.28 -3.05
C PHE A 68 3.52 20.88 -3.62
N GLN A 69 2.53 21.78 -3.60
CA GLN A 69 1.18 21.48 -4.09
C GLN A 69 1.16 21.08 -5.57
N PHE A 70 1.95 21.76 -6.42
CA PHE A 70 2.04 21.41 -7.85
C PHE A 70 2.67 20.02 -8.04
N VAL A 71 3.79 19.75 -7.37
CA VAL A 71 4.48 18.45 -7.43
C VAL A 71 3.56 17.34 -6.90
N PHE A 72 2.86 17.59 -5.80
CA PHE A 72 1.91 16.66 -5.21
C PHE A 72 0.79 16.29 -6.18
N ILE A 73 0.12 17.28 -6.79
CA ILE A 73 -0.96 17.05 -7.76
C ILE A 73 -0.46 16.26 -8.97
N VAL A 74 0.68 16.63 -9.55
CA VAL A 74 1.26 15.92 -10.70
C VAL A 74 1.63 14.48 -10.32
N SER A 75 2.21 14.27 -9.14
CA SER A 75 2.56 12.93 -8.65
C SER A 75 1.33 12.07 -8.40
N ALA A 76 0.30 12.62 -7.76
CA ALA A 76 -0.95 11.93 -7.50
C ALA A 76 -1.63 11.54 -8.82
N PHE A 77 -1.73 12.46 -9.78
CA PHE A 77 -2.28 12.18 -11.10
C PHE A 77 -1.53 11.06 -11.84
N THR A 78 -0.18 11.11 -11.80
CA THR A 78 0.66 10.09 -12.45
C THR A 78 0.46 8.72 -11.82
N ILE A 79 0.45 8.65 -10.48
CA ILE A 79 0.25 7.39 -9.75
C ILE A 79 -1.17 6.85 -10.00
N SER A 80 -2.20 7.69 -9.99
CA SER A 80 -3.58 7.28 -10.33
C SER A 80 -3.64 6.61 -11.68
N LEU A 81 -3.02 7.21 -12.71
CA LEU A 81 -3.01 6.65 -14.06
C LEU A 81 -2.30 5.30 -14.10
N MET A 82 -1.17 5.16 -13.39
CA MET A 82 -0.47 3.88 -13.31
C MET A 82 -1.30 2.80 -12.59
N VAL A 83 -1.94 3.14 -11.48
CA VAL A 83 -2.78 2.20 -10.72
C VAL A 83 -4.00 1.78 -11.54
N ILE A 84 -4.69 2.71 -12.20
CA ILE A 84 -5.85 2.40 -13.04
C ILE A 84 -5.46 1.49 -14.21
N THR A 85 -4.35 1.77 -14.89
CA THR A 85 -3.92 0.97 -16.05
C THR A 85 -3.52 -0.45 -15.63
N VAL A 86 -2.71 -0.59 -14.59
CA VAL A 86 -2.32 -1.91 -14.05
C VAL A 86 -3.54 -2.67 -13.56
N SER A 87 -4.39 -2.06 -12.72
CA SER A 87 -5.56 -2.74 -12.15
C SER A 87 -6.55 -3.20 -13.21
N SER A 88 -6.78 -2.38 -14.25
CA SER A 88 -7.66 -2.74 -15.36
C SER A 88 -7.08 -3.90 -16.17
N LEU A 89 -5.79 -3.86 -16.50
CA LEU A 89 -5.14 -4.91 -17.28
C LEU A 89 -5.06 -6.23 -16.51
N SER A 90 -4.71 -6.18 -15.23
CA SER A 90 -4.68 -7.35 -14.37
C SER A 90 -6.05 -8.01 -14.23
N TYR A 91 -7.12 -7.22 -14.08
CA TYR A 91 -8.48 -7.77 -14.05
C TYR A 91 -8.88 -8.38 -15.40
N LEU A 92 -8.46 -7.78 -16.51
CA LEU A 92 -8.68 -8.38 -17.84
C LEU A 92 -7.90 -9.67 -18.05
N ALA A 93 -6.72 -9.82 -17.43
CA ALA A 93 -5.90 -11.02 -17.54
C ALA A 93 -6.44 -12.18 -16.68
N TYR A 94 -6.75 -11.95 -15.40
CA TYR A 94 -7.10 -13.03 -14.45
C TYR A 94 -8.60 -13.12 -14.14
N GLY A 95 -9.41 -12.14 -14.54
CA GLY A 95 -10.85 -12.13 -14.30
C GLY A 95 -11.23 -12.16 -12.82
N SER A 96 -12.18 -13.04 -12.46
CA SER A 96 -12.67 -13.20 -11.09
C SER A 96 -11.71 -13.92 -10.15
N GLU A 97 -10.65 -14.56 -10.67
CA GLU A 97 -9.65 -15.30 -9.89
C GLU A 97 -8.51 -14.39 -9.40
N VAL A 98 -8.63 -13.06 -9.56
CA VAL A 98 -7.59 -12.13 -9.14
C VAL A 98 -7.46 -12.09 -7.61
N GLU A 99 -6.32 -12.54 -7.11
CA GLU A 99 -5.93 -12.39 -5.70
C GLU A 99 -5.75 -10.93 -5.25
N ASP A 100 -5.95 -10.66 -3.94
CA ASP A 100 -5.76 -9.35 -3.29
C ASP A 100 -4.37 -8.74 -3.56
N LEU A 101 -3.37 -9.59 -3.74
CA LEU A 101 -2.02 -9.22 -4.11
C LEU A 101 -1.69 -9.79 -5.50
N ILE A 102 -1.66 -8.92 -6.51
CA ILE A 102 -1.44 -9.32 -7.92
C ILE A 102 -0.17 -10.13 -8.14
N THR A 103 0.85 -9.94 -7.30
CA THR A 103 2.09 -10.70 -7.42
C THR A 103 1.89 -12.19 -7.17
N LEU A 104 0.82 -12.61 -6.49
CA LEU A 104 0.47 -14.03 -6.26
C LEU A 104 -0.13 -14.69 -7.51
N ASN A 105 -0.80 -13.93 -8.38
CA ASN A 105 -1.37 -14.46 -9.64
C ASN A 105 -0.32 -14.77 -10.71
N LEU A 106 0.90 -14.22 -10.58
CA LEU A 106 1.99 -14.49 -11.52
C LEU A 106 2.33 -16.01 -11.56
N PRO A 107 2.66 -16.57 -12.74
CA PRO A 107 3.08 -17.96 -12.85
C PRO A 107 4.38 -18.21 -12.06
N HIS A 108 4.56 -19.42 -11.54
CA HIS A 108 5.76 -19.81 -10.79
C HIS A 108 6.93 -20.18 -11.72
N ASN A 109 7.65 -19.15 -12.18
CA ASN A 109 8.86 -19.28 -13.00
C ASN A 109 10.06 -18.69 -12.25
N ASP A 110 11.29 -18.99 -12.70
CA ASP A 110 12.51 -18.46 -12.06
C ASP A 110 12.54 -16.92 -12.06
N VAL A 111 12.09 -16.31 -13.15
CA VAL A 111 12.05 -14.84 -13.31
C VAL A 111 11.00 -14.21 -12.40
N THR A 112 9.79 -14.75 -12.34
CA THR A 112 8.72 -14.20 -11.49
C THR A 112 9.02 -14.40 -10.01
N THR A 113 9.67 -15.50 -9.64
CA THR A 113 10.15 -15.75 -8.29
C THR A 113 11.22 -14.73 -7.88
N LEU A 114 12.18 -14.44 -8.76
CA LEU A 114 13.17 -13.38 -8.52
C LEU A 114 12.49 -12.01 -8.33
N VAL A 115 11.49 -11.68 -9.14
CA VAL A 115 10.75 -10.42 -9.06
C VAL A 115 9.95 -10.32 -7.75
N ARG A 116 9.32 -11.42 -7.31
CA ARG A 116 8.66 -11.52 -5.99
C ARG A 116 9.67 -11.28 -4.85
N LEU A 117 10.84 -11.90 -4.90
CA LEU A 117 11.89 -11.70 -3.90
C LEU A 117 12.40 -10.26 -3.87
N LEU A 118 12.66 -9.65 -5.04
CA LEU A 118 13.07 -8.25 -5.14
C LEU A 118 11.98 -7.30 -4.64
N TYR A 119 10.72 -7.61 -4.91
CA TYR A 119 9.58 -6.86 -4.38
C TYR A 119 9.52 -6.94 -2.85
N SER A 120 9.59 -8.15 -2.28
CA SER A 120 9.61 -8.36 -0.82
C SER A 120 10.80 -7.67 -0.15
N PHE A 121 11.99 -7.74 -0.75
CA PHE A 121 13.16 -7.01 -0.25
C PHE A 121 12.95 -5.49 -0.29
N GLY A 122 12.34 -4.98 -1.37
CA GLY A 122 11.98 -3.57 -1.48
C GLY A 122 10.97 -3.13 -0.41
N LEU A 123 9.99 -3.97 -0.08
CA LEU A 123 9.04 -3.72 1.02
C LEU A 123 9.75 -3.69 2.37
N LEU A 124 10.63 -4.65 2.64
CA LEU A 124 11.44 -4.69 3.86
C LEU A 124 12.32 -3.44 4.02
N ALA A 125 12.91 -2.96 2.93
CA ALA A 125 13.72 -1.74 2.94
C ALA A 125 12.86 -0.47 3.11
N SER A 126 11.61 -0.49 2.63
CA SER A 126 10.66 0.63 2.75
C SER A 126 10.01 0.72 4.14
N PHE A 127 9.88 -0.41 4.84
CA PHE A 127 9.22 -0.49 6.13
C PHE A 127 9.85 0.44 7.20
N PRO A 128 11.19 0.50 7.39
CA PRO A 128 11.81 1.46 8.31
C PRO A 128 11.50 2.93 7.99
N LEU A 129 11.42 3.27 6.69
CA LEU A 129 11.12 4.64 6.25
C LEU A 129 9.70 5.04 6.61
N GLN A 130 8.74 4.12 6.49
CA GLN A 130 7.35 4.33 6.90
C GLN A 130 7.19 4.35 8.42
N LEU A 131 7.98 3.54 9.13
CA LEU A 131 7.94 3.48 10.60
C LEU A 131 8.53 4.74 11.24
N PHE A 132 9.50 5.40 10.61
CA PHE A 132 10.20 6.57 11.14
C PHE A 132 9.26 7.70 11.62
N PRO A 133 8.31 8.22 10.81
CA PRO A 133 7.37 9.25 11.28
C PRO A 133 6.46 8.74 12.40
N CYS A 134 5.99 7.47 12.32
CA CYS A 134 5.17 6.86 13.36
C CYS A 134 5.90 6.80 14.71
N LEU A 135 7.17 6.39 14.69
CA LEU A 135 8.02 6.37 15.88
C LEU A 135 8.23 7.76 16.46
N ASN A 136 8.55 8.74 15.62
CA ASN A 136 8.73 10.12 16.08
C ASN A 136 7.46 10.66 16.77
N ILE A 137 6.28 10.33 16.25
CA ILE A 137 5.01 10.72 16.85
C ILE A 137 4.83 10.03 18.22
N ILE A 138 5.00 8.70 18.29
CA ILE A 138 4.85 7.90 19.52
C ILE A 138 5.84 8.34 20.60
N GLU A 139 7.09 8.58 20.24
CA GLU A 139 8.14 9.02 21.16
C GLU A 139 7.83 10.42 21.74
N ASN A 140 7.12 11.27 20.98
CA ASN A 140 6.71 12.60 21.42
C ASN A 140 5.41 12.62 22.24
N PHE A 141 4.62 11.54 22.24
CA PHE A 141 3.39 11.45 23.03
C PHE A 141 3.65 11.48 24.53
N LYS A 142 2.74 12.11 25.29
CA LYS A 142 2.82 12.25 26.75
C LYS A 142 2.98 10.90 27.48
N CYS A 143 2.39 9.83 26.95
CA CYS A 143 2.50 8.48 27.52
C CYS A 143 3.94 7.94 27.47
N HIS A 144 4.67 8.18 26.37
CA HIS A 144 6.07 7.76 26.24
C HIS A 144 7.01 8.62 27.11
N LYS A 145 6.70 9.92 27.26
CA LYS A 145 7.43 10.83 28.16
C LYS A 145 7.23 10.49 29.64
N ARG A 146 6.11 9.89 30.01
CA ARG A 146 5.81 9.42 31.39
C ARG A 146 6.49 8.11 31.78
N LEU A 147 7.00 7.33 30.81
CA LEU A 147 7.74 6.11 31.13
C LEU A 147 9.04 6.47 31.86
N PRO A 148 9.38 5.81 32.99
CA PRO A 148 10.61 6.08 33.72
C PRO A 148 11.81 5.91 32.79
N ASN A 149 12.71 6.90 32.79
CA ASN A 149 13.98 6.78 32.08
C ASN A 149 14.90 5.93 32.94
N CYS A 150 15.43 4.84 32.39
CA CYS A 150 16.58 4.18 32.99
C CYS A 150 17.78 5.12 32.85
N GLU A 151 18.20 5.74 33.95
CA GLU A 151 19.32 6.72 34.00
C GLU A 151 20.62 6.16 33.42
N SER A 152 20.80 4.84 33.45
CA SER A 152 22.01 4.18 32.98
C SER A 152 22.10 4.02 31.45
N TYR A 153 20.98 3.96 30.72
CA TYR A 153 20.96 3.75 29.27
C TYR A 153 19.66 4.30 28.62
N PRO A 154 19.61 5.59 28.25
CA PRO A 154 18.42 6.19 27.63
C PRO A 154 18.06 5.55 26.27
N VAL A 155 19.05 4.95 25.59
CA VAL A 155 18.88 4.29 24.27
C VAL A 155 18.02 3.01 24.35
N ILE A 156 18.07 2.29 25.48
CA ILE A 156 17.32 1.03 25.66
C ILE A 156 15.81 1.29 25.63
N LYS A 157 15.35 2.41 26.20
CA LYS A 157 13.93 2.78 26.20
C LYS A 157 13.37 2.91 24.78
N PHE A 158 14.11 3.59 23.90
CA PHE A 158 13.73 3.77 22.51
C PHE A 158 13.81 2.45 21.72
N LEU A 159 14.83 1.64 21.97
CA LEU A 159 14.96 0.34 21.32
C LEU A 159 13.79 -0.58 21.67
N VAL A 160 13.43 -0.67 22.95
CA VAL A 160 12.31 -1.50 23.44
C VAL A 160 10.99 -1.03 22.83
N SER A 161 10.69 0.27 22.80
CA SER A 161 9.44 0.76 22.19
C SER A 161 9.37 0.48 20.70
N ARG A 162 10.50 0.61 19.98
CA ARG A 162 10.57 0.33 18.54
C ARG A 162 10.35 -1.15 18.26
N THR A 163 11.05 -2.03 18.98
CA THR A 163 10.89 -3.48 18.84
C THR A 163 9.47 -3.94 19.19
N MET A 164 8.85 -3.36 20.21
CA MET A 164 7.48 -3.67 20.60
C MET A 164 6.46 -3.33 19.49
N ILE A 165 6.60 -2.18 18.84
CA ILE A 165 5.75 -1.79 17.70
C ILE A 165 5.92 -2.77 16.52
N VAL A 166 7.15 -3.17 16.21
CA VAL A 166 7.43 -4.15 15.14
C VAL A 166 6.83 -5.52 15.46
N ILE A 167 6.91 -5.98 16.72
CA ILE A 167 6.31 -7.24 17.17
C ILE A 167 4.79 -7.20 17.02
N ILE A 168 4.14 -6.10 17.43
CA ILE A 168 2.69 -5.93 17.26
C ILE A 168 2.32 -5.98 15.78
N CYS A 169 3.07 -5.29 14.92
CA CYS A 169 2.85 -5.32 13.47
C CYS A 169 2.97 -6.75 12.91
N GLY A 170 3.98 -7.51 13.34
CA GLY A 170 4.13 -8.93 12.97
C GLY A 170 2.98 -9.80 13.45
N PHE A 171 2.49 -9.60 14.67
CA PHE A 171 1.34 -10.32 15.21
C PHE A 171 0.07 -10.07 14.41
N ILE A 172 -0.20 -8.80 14.06
CA ILE A 172 -1.32 -8.42 13.19
C ILE A 172 -1.15 -9.09 11.82
N SER A 173 0.05 -9.06 11.23
CA SER A 173 0.31 -9.68 9.92
C SER A 173 0.02 -11.18 9.88
N VAL A 174 0.26 -11.91 10.97
CA VAL A 174 -0.06 -13.36 11.04
C VAL A 174 -1.56 -13.59 11.24
N SER A 175 -2.26 -12.64 11.86
CA SER A 175 -3.67 -12.79 12.22
C SER A 175 -4.64 -12.43 11.10
N VAL A 176 -4.20 -11.72 10.05
CA VAL A 176 -5.05 -11.23 8.96
C VAL A 176 -5.12 -12.27 7.82
N PRO A 177 -6.27 -12.95 7.60
CA PRO A 177 -6.40 -13.96 6.56
C PRO A 177 -6.73 -13.39 5.18
N LYS A 178 -7.35 -12.20 5.12
CA LYS A 178 -7.73 -11.51 3.87
C LYS A 178 -7.14 -10.10 3.86
N PHE A 179 -6.17 -9.88 2.99
CA PHE A 179 -5.40 -8.64 2.95
C PHE A 179 -6.25 -7.46 2.48
N GLY A 180 -7.10 -7.66 1.46
CA GLY A 180 -7.96 -6.62 0.90
C GLY A 180 -8.95 -6.04 1.92
N VAL A 181 -9.57 -6.90 2.74
CA VAL A 181 -10.50 -6.48 3.81
C VAL A 181 -9.77 -5.66 4.89
N PHE A 182 -8.52 -6.02 5.21
CA PHE A 182 -7.73 -5.25 6.16
C PHE A 182 -7.35 -3.87 5.62
N LEU A 183 -7.00 -3.76 4.34
CA LEU A 183 -6.75 -2.48 3.67
C LEU A 183 -8.00 -1.59 3.64
N ASP A 184 -9.15 -2.16 3.31
CA ASP A 184 -10.45 -1.46 3.34
C ASP A 184 -10.75 -0.88 4.73
N PHE A 185 -10.59 -1.69 5.78
CA PHE A 185 -10.79 -1.25 7.15
C PHE A 185 -9.87 -0.08 7.54
N ILE A 186 -8.59 -0.13 7.19
CA ILE A 186 -7.66 0.98 7.47
C ILE A 186 -8.06 2.24 6.70
N GLY A 187 -8.37 2.10 5.41
CA GLY A 187 -8.72 3.24 4.56
C GLY A 187 -10.02 3.93 4.98
N THR A 188 -11.03 3.16 5.41
CA THR A 188 -12.28 3.73 5.93
C THR A 188 -12.07 4.45 7.26
N LEU A 189 -11.26 3.89 8.18
CA LEU A 189 -10.90 4.55 9.43
C LEU A 189 -10.12 5.85 9.22
N SER A 190 -9.14 5.83 8.31
CA SER A 190 -8.36 7.04 8.02
C SER A 190 -9.23 8.10 7.35
N GLY A 191 -10.04 7.73 6.36
CA GLY A 191 -11.03 8.59 5.72
C GLY A 191 -11.97 9.29 6.72
N GLN A 192 -12.50 8.55 7.69
CA GLN A 192 -13.35 9.10 8.75
C GLN A 192 -12.62 10.13 9.63
N TYR A 193 -11.36 9.84 9.98
CA TYR A 193 -10.54 10.75 10.76
C TYR A 193 -10.30 12.08 10.03
N TYR A 194 -10.06 12.04 8.70
CA TYR A 194 -9.90 13.25 7.89
C TYR A 194 -11.19 14.07 7.78
N ALA A 195 -12.34 13.41 7.60
CA ALA A 195 -13.63 14.09 7.55
C ALA A 195 -13.92 14.85 8.85
N SER A 196 -13.51 14.29 9.99
CA SER A 196 -13.71 14.90 11.32
C SER A 196 -12.76 16.08 11.60
N PHE A 197 -11.57 16.12 10.97
CA PHE A 197 -10.60 17.21 11.14
C PHE A 197 -10.89 18.42 10.24
N SER A 198 -11.67 18.25 9.18
CA SER A 198 -12.02 19.33 8.24
C SER A 198 -13.23 20.17 8.68
N GLN A 199 -13.91 19.81 9.78
CA GLN A 199 -15.01 20.56 10.39
C GLN A 199 -14.51 21.39 11.58
#